data_AF-A0A2P2IEV4-F1
#
_entry.id   AF-A0A2P2IEV4-F1
#
_cell.length_a   1.000
_cell.length_b   1.000
_cell.length_c   1.000
_cell.angle_alpha   90.00
_cell.angle_beta   90.00
_cell.angle_gamma   90.00
#
_symmetry.space_group_name_H-M   'P 1'
#
loop_
_entity.id
_entity.type
_entity.pdbx_description
1 polymer ?
#
loop_
_entity_poly.entity_id
_entity_poly.type
_entity_poly.pdbx_seq_one_letter_code
_entity_poly.pdbx_strand_id
1 'polypeptide(L)'
;SFLELYNEEVFDLLSARDDLSKLRLFEDASRKGSCIIQGLEEVLVRTKMDVYTIIDKGSAKRQTASTLMNAQSSRSHTVFTVTIHIKENTLDGEELLKIGKLHLVDLAGSENIGRSGAVDKRAREAGSINQALLTLGRVITALVEKAPHVPYRESKLTRLLQDALGGRTKTSIIATVSP
;
A
#
# COMPACT_ATOMS: atom_id res chain seq x y z
N SER A 1 -3.85 -5.86 7.97
CA SER A 1 -3.24 -4.55 8.28
C SER A 1 -3.83 -3.48 7.37
N PHE A 2 -3.75 -2.20 7.75
CA PHE A 2 -4.20 -1.08 6.94
C PHE A 2 -3.24 0.08 7.10
N LEU A 3 -2.62 0.52 6.01
CA LEU A 3 -1.64 1.61 6.03
C LEU A 3 -1.99 2.70 5.03
N GLU A 4 -1.48 3.89 5.33
CA GLU A 4 -1.47 5.05 4.45
C GLU A 4 -0.03 5.38 4.05
N LEU A 5 0.19 5.63 2.77
CA LEU A 5 1.43 6.20 2.23
C LEU A 5 1.13 7.61 1.77
N TYR A 6 1.67 8.59 2.48
CA TYR A 6 1.51 10.00 2.18
C TYR A 6 2.88 10.68 2.16
N ASN A 7 3.19 11.38 1.06
CA ASN A 7 4.46 12.08 0.88
C ASN A 7 5.70 11.21 1.17
N GLU A 8 5.72 9.98 0.64
CA GLU A 8 6.77 8.97 0.90
C GLU A 8 6.96 8.66 2.39
N GLU A 9 5.94 8.83 3.24
CA GLU A 9 5.92 8.41 4.64
C GLU A 9 4.79 7.41 4.88
N VAL A 10 5.06 6.40 5.70
CA VAL A 10 4.13 5.29 5.95
C VAL A 10 3.50 5.47 7.33
N PHE A 11 2.18 5.35 7.41
CA PHE A 11 1.40 5.51 8.63
C PHE A 11 0.49 4.29 8.85
N ASP A 12 0.36 3.87 10.10
CA ASP A 12 -0.55 2.81 10.50
C ASP A 12 -1.96 3.35 10.78
N LEU A 13 -2.94 2.94 9.98
CA LEU A 13 -4.33 3.35 10.15
C LEU A 13 -5.06 2.53 11.22
N LEU A 14 -4.50 1.41 11.70
CA LEU A 14 -5.10 0.56 12.73
C LEU A 14 -4.48 0.77 14.11
N SER A 15 -3.29 1.37 14.18
CA SER A 15 -2.58 1.66 15.43
C SER A 15 -3.51 2.27 16.47
N ALA A 16 -3.48 1.70 17.68
CA ALA A 16 -4.25 2.19 18.83
C ALA A 16 -3.74 3.55 19.35
N ARG A 17 -2.53 3.95 18.95
CA ARG A 17 -1.97 5.24 19.34
C ARG A 17 -2.47 6.31 18.38
N ASP A 18 -2.87 7.45 18.94
CA ASP A 18 -3.13 8.68 18.18
C ASP A 18 -1.85 9.37 17.72
N ASP A 19 -0.68 8.76 17.96
CA ASP A 19 0.55 9.23 17.35
C ASP A 19 0.56 8.90 15.84
N LEU A 20 0.82 9.92 15.01
CA LEU A 20 1.11 9.76 13.59
C LEU A 20 2.56 9.31 13.42
N SER A 21 2.96 8.27 14.16
CA SER A 21 4.32 7.76 14.12
C SER A 21 4.61 7.17 12.75
N LYS A 22 5.70 7.66 12.15
CA LYS A 22 6.15 7.21 10.83
C LYS A 22 6.71 5.80 10.96
N LEU A 23 6.19 4.87 10.15
CA LEU A 23 6.72 3.51 10.06
C LEU A 23 7.92 3.44 9.11
N ARG A 24 8.84 2.53 9.42
CA ARG A 24 10.04 2.29 8.62
C ARG A 24 9.88 1.05 7.75
N LEU A 25 10.25 1.19 6.48
CA LEU A 25 10.21 0.14 5.47
C LEU A 25 11.60 -0.47 5.25
N PHE A 26 11.74 -1.76 5.54
CA PHE A 26 12.95 -2.55 5.37
C PHE A 26 12.80 -3.55 4.23
N GLU A 27 13.90 -3.90 3.57
CA GLU A 27 13.91 -5.06 2.67
C GLU A 27 13.94 -6.34 3.51
N ASP A 28 13.18 -7.35 3.09
CA ASP A 28 13.22 -8.66 3.71
C ASP A 28 14.48 -9.42 3.26
N ALA A 29 15.41 -9.62 4.20
CA ALA A 29 16.65 -10.35 3.94
C ALA A 29 16.40 -11.84 3.60
N SER A 30 15.29 -12.41 4.07
CA SER A 30 14.93 -13.81 3.82
C SER A 30 14.23 -14.02 2.47
N ARG A 31 13.57 -12.98 1.95
CA ARG A 31 12.78 -13.05 0.71
C ARG A 31 13.06 -11.88 -0.19
N LYS A 32 13.95 -12.10 -1.18
CA LYS A 32 14.32 -11.10 -2.20
C LYS A 32 13.08 -10.52 -2.87
N GLY A 33 12.94 -9.20 -2.81
CA GLY A 33 11.81 -8.46 -3.39
C GLY A 33 10.56 -8.38 -2.51
N SER A 34 10.63 -8.82 -1.25
CA SER A 34 9.65 -8.51 -0.21
C SER A 34 10.15 -7.38 0.69
N CYS A 35 9.22 -6.66 1.30
CA CYS A 35 9.52 -5.63 2.29
C CYS A 35 8.79 -5.91 3.60
N ILE A 36 9.43 -5.52 4.70
CA ILE A 36 8.87 -5.58 6.06
C ILE A 36 8.67 -4.15 6.56
N ILE A 37 7.49 -3.87 7.11
CA ILE A 37 7.20 -2.59 7.75
C ILE A 37 7.32 -2.78 9.26
N GLN A 38 8.34 -2.17 9.86
CA GLN A 38 8.54 -2.26 11.30
C GLN A 38 7.45 -1.48 12.04
N GLY A 39 6.73 -2.16 12.92
CA GLY A 39 5.68 -1.56 13.75
C GLY A 39 4.30 -1.47 13.11
N LEU A 40 4.10 -2.08 11.93
CA LEU A 40 2.77 -2.20 11.34
C LEU A 40 1.93 -3.23 12.12
N GLU A 41 0.76 -2.82 12.58
CA GLU A 41 -0.19 -3.66 13.30
C GLU A 41 -0.97 -4.58 12.35
N GLU A 42 -1.02 -5.86 12.71
CA GLU A 42 -1.90 -6.86 12.12
C GLU A 42 -2.98 -7.24 13.13
N VAL A 43 -4.24 -6.90 12.80
CA VAL A 43 -5.39 -7.18 13.65
C VAL A 43 -5.98 -8.53 13.26
N LEU A 44 -6.15 -9.42 14.24
CA LEU A 44 -6.80 -10.70 14.06
C LEU A 44 -8.31 -10.50 13.81
N VAL A 45 -8.81 -11.08 12.73
CA VAL A 45 -10.22 -11.07 12.34
C VAL A 45 -10.82 -12.44 12.62
N ARG A 46 -11.92 -12.49 13.37
CA ARG A 46 -12.67 -13.72 13.67
C ARG A 46 -14.00 -13.78 12.93
N THR A 47 -14.61 -12.62 12.69
CA THR A 47 -15.88 -12.50 12.00
C THR A 47 -15.80 -11.52 10.85
N LYS A 48 -16.72 -11.63 9.88
CA LYS A 48 -16.85 -10.63 8.81
C LYS A 48 -17.13 -9.22 9.36
N MET A 49 -17.76 -9.11 10.53
CA MET A 49 -18.09 -7.82 11.14
C MET A 49 -16.83 -7.09 11.63
N ASP A 50 -15.83 -7.83 12.07
CA ASP A 50 -14.55 -7.26 12.51
C ASP A 50 -13.87 -6.53 11.32
N VAL A 51 -14.01 -7.06 10.10
CA VAL A 51 -13.46 -6.44 8.88
C VAL A 51 -14.07 -5.07 8.65
N TYR A 52 -15.41 -4.95 8.71
CA TYR A 52 -16.10 -3.66 8.55
C TYR A 52 -15.65 -2.67 9.63
N THR A 53 -15.57 -3.12 10.88
CA THR A 53 -15.13 -2.28 12.01
C THR A 53 -13.70 -1.76 11.81
N ILE A 54 -12.81 -2.62 11.30
CA ILE A 54 -11.40 -2.26 11.00
C ILE A 54 -11.34 -1.23 9.87
N ILE A 55 -12.14 -1.40 8.81
CA ILE A 55 -12.21 -0.46 7.68
C ILE A 55 -12.73 0.90 8.15
N ASP A 56 -13.80 0.92 8.94
CA ASP A 56 -14.39 2.15 9.48
C ASP A 56 -13.40 2.88 10.40
N LYS A 57 -12.75 2.15 11.32
CA LYS A 57 -11.70 2.71 12.20
C LYS A 57 -10.56 3.32 11.40
N GLY A 58 -10.04 2.60 10.41
CA GLY A 58 -8.94 3.07 9.58
C GLY A 58 -9.33 4.28 8.72
N SER A 59 -10.56 4.31 8.20
CA SER A 59 -11.09 5.43 7.44
C SER A 59 -11.26 6.68 8.29
N ALA A 60 -11.77 6.53 9.53
CA ALA A 60 -11.87 7.64 10.49
C ALA A 60 -10.48 8.18 10.87
N LYS A 61 -9.49 7.30 11.07
CA LYS A 61 -8.11 7.70 11.35
C LYS A 61 -7.48 8.43 10.17
N ARG A 62 -7.67 7.94 8.94
CA ARG A 62 -7.23 8.61 7.69
C ARG A 62 -7.83 10.01 7.57
N GLN A 63 -9.12 10.18 7.86
CA GLN A 63 -9.78 11.49 7.83
C GLN A 63 -9.19 12.44 8.88
N THR A 64 -8.97 11.96 10.11
CA THR A 64 -8.36 12.76 11.18
C THR A 64 -6.93 13.18 10.82
N ALA A 65 -6.13 12.23 10.34
CA ALA A 65 -4.78 12.46 9.84
C ALA A 65 -4.74 13.50 8.71
N SER A 66 -5.71 13.42 7.77
CA SER A 66 -5.89 14.39 6.69
C SER A 66 -6.07 15.82 7.22
N THR A 67 -6.97 16.00 8.21
CA THR A 67 -7.19 17.33 8.81
C THR A 67 -5.97 17.85 9.58
N LEU A 68 -5.29 17.01 10.34
CA LEU A 68 -4.12 17.40 11.14
C LEU A 68 -2.89 17.73 10.28
N MET A 69 -2.67 16.96 9.21
CA MET A 69 -1.53 17.15 8.32
C MET A 69 -1.80 18.13 7.17
N ASN A 70 -3.02 18.69 7.09
CA ASN A 70 -3.54 19.36 5.89
C ASN A 70 -3.39 18.49 4.61
N ALA A 71 -3.34 17.18 4.79
CA ALA A 71 -3.30 16.22 3.71
C ALA A 71 -4.72 16.05 3.17
N GLN A 72 -4.86 16.01 1.85
CA GLN A 72 -6.13 15.65 1.22
C GLN A 72 -6.12 14.14 1.00
N SER A 73 -7.22 13.44 1.30
CA SER A 73 -7.27 11.98 1.10
C SER A 73 -7.02 11.57 -0.37
N SER A 74 -7.33 12.44 -1.33
CA SER A 74 -7.00 12.26 -2.75
C SER A 74 -5.49 12.25 -3.05
N ARG A 75 -4.66 12.64 -2.08
CA ARG A 75 -3.21 12.79 -2.18
C ARG A 75 -2.43 11.74 -1.41
N SER A 76 -3.09 10.72 -0.88
CA SER A 76 -2.45 9.58 -0.23
C SER A 76 -2.87 8.29 -0.88
N HIS A 77 -1.97 7.30 -0.84
CA HIS A 77 -2.28 5.93 -1.21
C HIS A 77 -2.63 5.16 0.05
N THR A 78 -3.54 4.20 -0.04
CA THR A 78 -3.76 3.26 1.05
C THR A 78 -3.58 1.82 0.59
N VAL A 79 -3.04 1.00 1.48
CA VAL A 79 -2.87 -0.44 1.25
C VAL A 79 -3.55 -1.18 2.38
N PHE A 80 -4.69 -1.79 2.08
CA PHE A 80 -5.39 -2.70 2.96
C PHE A 80 -4.99 -4.14 2.62
N THR A 81 -4.40 -4.85 3.58
CA THR A 81 -3.91 -6.21 3.38
C THR A 81 -4.67 -7.20 4.26
N VAL A 82 -5.25 -8.21 3.62
CA VAL A 82 -5.85 -9.37 4.28
C VAL A 82 -4.92 -10.56 4.10
N THR A 83 -4.45 -11.11 5.20
CA THR A 83 -3.63 -12.33 5.23
C THR A 83 -4.48 -13.46 5.80
N ILE A 84 -4.56 -14.57 5.08
CA ILE A 84 -5.30 -15.77 5.49
C ILE A 84 -4.30 -16.91 5.68
N HIS A 85 -4.28 -17.49 6.87
CA HIS A 85 -3.55 -18.72 7.18
C HIS A 85 -4.52 -19.89 7.15
N ILE A 86 -4.25 -20.87 6.28
CA ILE A 86 -5.04 -22.08 6.13
C ILE A 86 -4.16 -23.24 6.53
N LYS A 87 -4.61 -24.02 7.51
CA LYS A 87 -3.98 -25.26 7.95
C LYS A 87 -4.82 -26.42 7.44
N GLU A 88 -4.22 -27.28 6.63
CA GLU A 88 -4.84 -28.46 6.03
C GLU A 88 -4.01 -29.70 6.38
N ASN A 89 -4.65 -30.83 6.61
CA ASN A 89 -3.96 -32.11 6.70
C ASN A 89 -4.06 -32.82 5.34
N THR A 90 -2.94 -33.30 4.83
CA THR A 90 -2.93 -34.14 3.62
C THR A 90 -3.52 -35.51 3.90
N LEU A 91 -3.83 -36.25 2.84
CA LEU A 91 -4.26 -37.65 2.92
C LEU A 91 -3.20 -38.53 3.61
N ASP A 92 -1.93 -38.16 3.52
CA ASP A 92 -0.79 -38.86 4.13
C ASP A 92 -0.57 -38.46 5.60
N GLY A 93 -1.41 -37.59 6.15
CA GLY A 93 -1.33 -37.12 7.54
C GLY A 93 -0.33 -35.98 7.77
N GLU A 94 0.24 -35.40 6.71
CA GLU A 94 1.13 -34.25 6.81
C GLU A 94 0.34 -32.95 7.01
N GLU A 95 0.85 -32.08 7.87
CA GLU A 95 0.25 -30.77 8.10
C GLU A 95 0.82 -29.74 7.10
N LEU A 96 -0.06 -29.19 6.25
CA LEU A 96 0.26 -28.12 5.31
C LEU A 96 -0.27 -26.77 5.80
N LEU A 97 0.63 -25.79 5.86
CA LEU A 97 0.28 -24.39 6.08
C LEU A 97 0.32 -23.62 4.77
N LYS A 98 -0.83 -23.11 4.33
CA LYS A 98 -0.96 -22.21 3.17
C LYS A 98 -1.23 -20.80 3.65
N ILE A 99 -0.52 -19.83 3.05
CA ILE A 99 -0.67 -18.41 3.37
C ILE A 99 -1.13 -17.67 2.11
N GLY A 100 -2.36 -17.18 2.13
CA GLY A 100 -2.91 -16.30 1.09
C GLY A 100 -2.81 -14.84 1.53
N LYS A 101 -2.44 -13.95 0.61
CA LYS A 101 -2.45 -12.50 0.84
C LYS A 101 -3.25 -11.81 -0.25
N LEU A 102 -4.19 -10.95 0.15
CA LEU A 102 -4.93 -10.06 -0.74
C LEU A 102 -4.57 -8.62 -0.37
N HIS A 103 -4.12 -7.87 -1.38
CA HIS A 103 -3.87 -6.44 -1.27
C HIS A 103 -4.98 -5.68 -1.99
N LEU A 104 -5.70 -4.82 -1.28
CA LEU A 104 -6.61 -3.82 -1.83
C LEU A 104 -5.92 -2.46 -1.72
N VAL A 105 -5.58 -1.89 -2.87
CA VAL A 105 -4.78 -0.67 -2.97
C VAL A 105 -5.63 0.44 -3.56
N ASP A 106 -5.86 1.49 -2.77
CA ASP A 106 -6.48 2.74 -3.22
C ASP A 106 -5.36 3.73 -3.53
N LEU A 107 -5.22 4.11 -4.79
CA LEU A 107 -4.15 5.00 -5.23
C LEU A 107 -4.61 6.45 -5.16
N ALA A 108 -3.68 7.35 -4.82
CA ALA A 108 -3.89 8.77 -4.95
C ALA A 108 -4.30 9.16 -6.38
N GLY A 109 -4.97 10.31 -6.50
CA GLY A 109 -5.39 10.86 -7.77
C GLY A 109 -4.21 11.11 -8.71
N SER A 110 -4.40 10.83 -9.99
CA SER A 110 -3.39 10.99 -11.05
C SER A 110 -3.43 12.37 -11.71
N GLU A 111 -4.11 13.36 -11.10
CA GLU A 111 -4.26 14.68 -11.69
C GLU A 111 -2.95 15.47 -11.78
N ASN A 112 -2.81 16.21 -12.88
CA ASN A 112 -1.58 16.92 -13.20
C ASN A 112 -1.49 18.27 -12.46
N ILE A 113 -0.37 18.50 -11.75
CA ILE A 113 -0.10 19.71 -10.94
C ILE A 113 -0.22 20.98 -11.78
N GLY A 114 0.17 20.93 -13.06
CA GLY A 114 0.15 22.09 -13.96
C GLY A 114 -1.24 22.69 -14.17
N ARG A 115 -2.33 21.94 -13.94
CA ARG A 115 -3.71 22.43 -13.98
C ARG A 115 -4.24 22.93 -12.62
N SER A 116 -3.54 22.65 -11.52
CA SER A 116 -4.02 22.92 -10.16
C SER A 116 -3.69 24.31 -9.62
N GLY A 117 -2.79 25.07 -10.28
CA GLY A 117 -2.35 26.38 -9.81
C GLY A 117 -1.59 26.38 -8.47
N ALA A 118 -1.09 25.21 -8.04
CA ALA A 118 -0.43 25.03 -6.75
C ALA A 118 0.98 25.69 -6.71
N VAL A 119 1.22 26.55 -5.71
CA VAL A 119 2.51 27.24 -5.48
C VAL A 119 3.29 26.57 -4.34
N ASP A 120 4.62 26.54 -4.44
CA ASP A 120 5.61 26.08 -3.43
C ASP A 120 5.37 24.68 -2.82
N LYS A 121 5.01 24.60 -1.52
CA LYS A 121 4.90 23.33 -0.76
C LYS A 121 3.94 22.34 -1.42
N ARG A 122 2.84 22.83 -2.01
CA ARG A 122 1.86 22.00 -2.71
C ARG A 122 2.40 21.44 -4.03
N ALA A 123 3.30 22.15 -4.71
CA ALA A 123 3.96 21.65 -5.92
C ALA A 123 4.96 20.52 -5.59
N ARG A 124 5.68 20.62 -4.47
CA ARG A 124 6.56 19.55 -3.98
C ARG A 124 5.79 18.29 -3.56
N GLU A 125 4.73 18.46 -2.77
CA GLU A 125 3.86 17.35 -2.33
C GLU A 125 3.22 16.63 -3.53
N ALA A 126 2.57 17.38 -4.42
CA ALA A 126 1.98 16.80 -5.61
C ALA A 126 3.05 16.21 -6.55
N GLY A 127 4.28 16.73 -6.51
CA GLY A 127 5.44 16.15 -7.17
C GLY A 127 5.76 14.75 -6.65
N SER A 128 5.83 14.57 -5.32
CA SER A 128 6.08 13.27 -4.70
C SER A 128 4.98 12.24 -4.96
N ILE A 129 3.71 12.66 -4.94
CA ILE A 129 2.56 11.77 -5.22
C ILE A 129 2.58 11.33 -6.69
N ASN A 130 2.76 12.28 -7.60
CA ASN A 130 2.86 11.97 -9.02
C ASN A 130 4.12 11.16 -9.35
N GLN A 131 5.20 11.36 -8.59
CA GLN A 131 6.40 10.53 -8.69
C GLN A 131 6.08 9.06 -8.36
N ALA A 132 5.34 8.79 -7.28
CA ALA A 132 4.96 7.42 -6.91
C ALA A 132 4.13 6.73 -8.01
N LEU A 133 3.15 7.44 -8.58
CA LEU A 133 2.32 6.94 -9.68
C LEU A 133 3.10 6.77 -10.99
N LEU A 134 3.99 7.71 -11.32
CA LEU A 134 4.87 7.61 -12.49
C LEU A 134 5.82 6.42 -12.38
N THR A 135 6.43 6.24 -11.20
CA THR A 135 7.29 5.09 -10.90
C THR A 135 6.51 3.78 -10.99
N LEU A 136 5.27 3.73 -10.49
CA LEU A 136 4.40 2.57 -10.64
C LEU A 136 4.15 2.24 -12.13
N GLY A 137 3.86 3.26 -12.96
CA GLY A 137 3.74 3.09 -14.41
C GLY A 137 5.02 2.52 -15.03
N ARG A 138 6.18 3.07 -14.68
CA ARG A 138 7.50 2.57 -15.16
C ARG A 138 7.77 1.13 -14.72
N VAL A 139 7.40 0.75 -13.51
CA VAL A 139 7.51 -0.64 -13.02
C VAL A 139 6.64 -1.58 -13.84
N ILE A 140 5.38 -1.21 -14.11
CA ILE A 140 4.46 -2.01 -14.92
C ILE A 140 5.00 -2.17 -16.35
N THR A 141 5.43 -1.07 -16.98
CA THR A 141 6.04 -1.11 -18.33
C THR A 141 7.25 -2.03 -18.37
N ALA A 142 8.18 -1.88 -17.42
CA ALA A 142 9.38 -2.71 -17.34
C ALA A 142 9.05 -4.21 -17.14
N LEU A 143 8.01 -4.52 -16.37
CA LEU A 143 7.53 -5.90 -16.19
C LEU A 143 6.94 -6.50 -17.48
N VAL A 144 6.12 -5.72 -18.19
CA VAL A 144 5.52 -6.13 -19.47
C VAL A 144 6.59 -6.36 -20.53
N GLU A 145 7.57 -5.45 -20.61
CA GLU A 145 8.70 -5.52 -21.55
C GLU A 145 9.76 -6.54 -21.15
N LYS A 146 9.64 -7.16 -19.97
CA LYS A 146 10.64 -8.06 -19.38
C LYS A 146 12.04 -7.42 -19.33
N ALA A 147 12.08 -6.13 -19.00
CA ALA A 147 13.30 -5.38 -18.87
C ALA A 147 14.22 -6.00 -17.79
N PRO A 148 15.55 -5.97 -17.96
CA PRO A 148 16.48 -6.56 -17.00
C PRO A 148 16.46 -5.86 -15.64
N HIS A 149 16.08 -4.59 -15.60
CA HIS A 149 15.96 -3.79 -14.39
C HIS A 149 14.54 -3.23 -14.25
N VAL A 150 13.92 -3.48 -13.08
CA VAL A 150 12.60 -2.94 -12.73
C VAL A 150 12.77 -1.96 -11.55
N PRO A 151 12.39 -0.68 -11.69
CA PRO A 151 12.74 0.39 -10.75
C PRO A 151 11.89 0.43 -9.48
N TYR A 152 11.69 -0.70 -8.79
CA TYR A 152 10.87 -0.75 -7.57
C TYR A 152 11.33 0.19 -6.48
N ARG A 153 12.64 0.47 -6.39
CA ARG A 153 13.25 1.26 -5.31
C ARG A 153 13.00 2.77 -5.40
N GLU A 154 12.49 3.26 -6.53
CA GLU A 154 12.32 4.70 -6.77
C GLU A 154 11.08 5.30 -6.06
N SER A 155 10.21 4.48 -5.46
CA SER A 155 9.13 4.92 -4.55
C SER A 155 8.84 3.87 -3.48
N LYS A 156 8.48 4.28 -2.27
CA LYS A 156 7.99 3.35 -1.23
C LYS A 156 6.73 2.60 -1.69
N LEU A 157 5.87 3.19 -2.53
CA LEU A 157 4.70 2.50 -3.08
C LEU A 157 5.11 1.27 -3.89
N THR A 158 6.04 1.42 -4.82
CA THR A 158 6.49 0.31 -5.67
C THR A 158 7.32 -0.71 -4.89
N ARG A 159 8.03 -0.31 -3.84
CA ARG A 159 8.68 -1.25 -2.90
C ARG A 159 7.66 -2.08 -2.13
N LEU A 160 6.59 -1.45 -1.64
CA LEU A 160 5.49 -2.14 -0.93
C LEU A 160 4.78 -3.15 -1.84
N LEU A 161 4.56 -2.77 -3.10
CA LEU A 161 3.85 -3.58 -4.09
C LEU A 161 4.77 -4.53 -4.87
N GLN A 162 6.07 -4.60 -4.56
CA GLN A 162 7.02 -5.37 -5.36
C GLN A 162 6.66 -6.86 -5.45
N ASP A 163 6.30 -7.48 -4.32
CA ASP A 163 5.84 -8.88 -4.30
C ASP A 163 4.52 -9.06 -5.05
N ALA A 164 3.64 -8.04 -5.00
CA ALA A 164 2.36 -8.03 -5.71
C ALA A 164 2.49 -7.72 -7.22
N LEU A 165 3.57 -7.12 -7.70
CA LEU A 165 3.73 -6.77 -9.12
C LEU A 165 4.67 -7.73 -9.85
N GLY A 166 5.79 -8.08 -9.22
CA GLY A 166 6.83 -8.94 -9.80
C GLY A 166 6.85 -10.38 -9.28
N GLY A 167 6.04 -10.69 -8.27
CA GLY A 167 5.98 -12.02 -7.66
C GLY A 167 5.03 -12.99 -8.38
N ARG A 168 4.88 -14.18 -7.80
CA ARG A 168 3.87 -15.17 -8.24
C ARG A 168 2.51 -14.82 -7.65
N THR A 169 1.87 -13.81 -8.21
CA THR A 169 0.57 -13.31 -7.77
C THR A 169 -0.33 -12.99 -8.96
N LYS A 170 -1.62 -12.79 -8.70
CA LYS A 170 -2.58 -12.27 -9.67
C LYS A 170 -2.84 -10.82 -9.34
N THR A 171 -2.60 -9.95 -10.32
CA THR A 171 -2.70 -8.50 -10.13
C THR A 171 -3.61 -7.91 -11.19
N SER A 172 -4.54 -7.08 -10.76
CA SER A 172 -5.49 -6.39 -11.62
C SER A 172 -5.50 -4.92 -11.22
N ILE A 173 -5.62 -4.05 -12.21
CA ILE A 173 -5.67 -2.60 -12.04
C ILE A 173 -7.03 -2.15 -12.57
N ILE A 174 -7.73 -1.36 -11.76
CA ILE A 174 -8.99 -0.73 -12.16
C ILE A 174 -8.66 0.72 -12.50
N ALA A 175 -8.81 1.09 -13.77
CA ALA A 175 -8.63 2.47 -14.22
C ALA A 175 -9.98 3.22 -14.13
N THR A 176 -10.07 4.19 -13.23
CA THR A 176 -11.25 5.05 -13.08
C THR A 176 -11.05 6.32 -13.90
N VAL A 177 -11.77 6.45 -15.02
CA VAL A 177 -11.67 7.58 -15.94
C VAL A 177 -12.95 8.42 -15.92
N SER A 178 -12.80 9.75 -16.02
CA SER A 178 -13.94 10.64 -16.28
C SER A 178 -14.48 10.42 -17.69
N PRO A 179 -15.81 10.55 -17.92
CA PRO A 179 -16.39 10.69 -19.25
C PRO A 179 -15.83 11.89 -20.01
#